data_AF-Q8EWY3-F1
#
_entry.id   AF-Q8EWY3-F1
#
_cell.length_a   1.000
_cell.length_b   1.000
_cell.length_c   1.000
_cell.angle_alpha   90.00
_cell.angle_beta   90.00
_cell.angle_gamma   90.00
#
_symmetry.space_group_name_H-M   'P 1'
#
loop_
_entity.id
_entity.type
_entity.pdbx_description
1 polymer ?
#
loop_
_entity_poly.entity_id
_entity_poly.type
_entity_poly.pdbx_seq_one_letter_code
_entity_poly.pdbx_strand_id
1 'polypeptide(L)'
;MGKLKDRKDNKKDSFKKNLNNKEIKNYPKKEFVTYEKDSSNLNGIVFEIKNLKAAIVSTDTVSGLLSLNKPLIYKIKKRDKNKKLIRFVSNLDQIPEVNETFKKLASKFWPGKLTLIYKKESYRMPDDKFILNLIDKTGPLYSSSANLSGNPPITNIIDAFESFNKYKSDIIFIEGDYYQNNQPSTIYDIDTNTLKREGEIKYEWIKKTIEEN
;
A
#
# COMPACT_ATOMS: atom_id res chain seq x y z
N MET A 1 41.80 -1.68 0.84
CA MET A 1 41.42 -2.09 2.21
C MET A 1 40.92 -0.85 2.95
N GLY A 2 39.61 -0.77 3.27
CA GLY A 2 38.99 0.27 4.11
C GLY A 2 38.77 1.63 3.42
N LYS A 3 37.64 2.34 3.50
CA LYS A 3 36.53 2.29 4.46
C LYS A 3 35.24 2.69 3.74
N LEU A 4 34.33 1.73 3.60
CA LEU A 4 32.97 1.89 3.05
C LEU A 4 31.91 1.74 4.16
N LYS A 5 32.25 2.03 5.42
CA LYS A 5 31.39 1.75 6.58
C LYS A 5 30.71 2.97 7.24
N ASP A 6 31.13 4.21 7.02
CA ASP A 6 30.70 5.30 7.92
C ASP A 6 29.53 6.19 7.42
N ARG A 7 28.77 5.78 6.40
CA ARG A 7 27.58 6.55 5.94
C ARG A 7 26.22 5.96 6.33
N LYS A 8 26.19 4.78 6.99
CA LYS A 8 24.94 4.14 7.43
C LYS A 8 24.51 4.52 8.84
N ASP A 9 25.43 5.00 9.69
CA ASP A 9 25.13 5.24 11.11
C ASP A 9 24.60 6.66 11.40
N ASN A 10 25.03 7.69 10.63
CA ASN A 10 24.54 9.07 10.82
C ASN A 10 23.08 9.34 10.39
N LYS A 11 22.44 8.42 9.63
CA LYS A 11 21.03 8.57 9.20
C LYS A 11 20.04 7.90 10.15
N LYS A 12 20.44 6.88 10.92
CA LYS A 12 19.61 6.33 12.00
C LYS A 12 19.41 7.35 13.12
N ASP A 13 20.41 8.18 13.38
CA ASP A 13 20.33 9.25 14.38
C ASP A 13 19.48 10.44 13.95
N SER A 14 19.38 10.76 12.65
CA SER A 14 18.41 11.77 12.18
C SER A 14 16.97 11.26 12.21
N PHE A 15 16.75 9.95 12.01
CA PHE A 15 15.43 9.29 12.17
C PHE A 15 14.99 9.22 13.63
N LYS A 16 15.89 8.86 14.56
CA LYS A 16 15.60 8.92 16.01
C LYS A 16 15.44 10.34 16.53
N LYS A 17 16.13 11.33 15.93
CA LYS A 17 15.95 12.75 16.31
C LYS A 17 14.55 13.27 16.00
N ASN A 18 13.92 12.86 14.91
CA ASN A 18 12.56 13.34 14.58
C ASN A 18 11.46 12.71 15.44
N LEU A 19 11.66 11.51 16.00
CA LEU A 19 10.74 10.91 16.97
C LEU A 19 10.82 11.54 18.38
N ASN A 20 11.92 12.26 18.67
CA ASN A 20 12.14 12.95 19.93
C ASN A 20 11.67 14.42 19.93
N ASN A 21 11.06 14.90 18.84
CA ASN A 21 10.40 16.20 18.87
C ASN A 21 9.21 16.13 19.83
N LYS A 22 9.27 16.92 20.91
CA LYS A 22 8.19 17.11 21.90
C LYS A 22 6.82 17.37 21.26
N GLU A 23 6.78 17.83 20.01
CA GLU A 23 5.57 18.06 19.22
C GLU A 23 4.82 16.76 18.83
N ILE A 24 5.53 15.66 18.51
CA ILE A 24 4.88 14.39 18.09
C ILE A 24 4.24 13.67 19.29
N LYS A 25 4.88 13.72 20.46
CA LYS A 25 4.32 13.15 21.70
C LYS A 25 3.08 13.90 22.20
N ASN A 26 2.92 15.17 21.80
CA ASN A 26 1.83 16.05 22.24
C ASN A 26 0.72 16.21 21.19
N TYR A 27 0.80 15.57 20.02
CA TYR A 27 -0.30 15.55 19.08
C TYR A 27 -1.49 14.82 19.72
N PRO A 28 -2.73 15.33 19.64
CA PRO A 28 -3.85 14.77 20.38
C PRO A 28 -4.22 13.39 19.84
N LYS A 29 -3.57 12.33 20.33
CA LYS A 29 -3.94 10.92 20.13
C LYS A 29 -5.40 10.64 20.50
N LYS A 30 -6.06 11.55 21.23
CA LYS A 30 -7.48 11.48 21.58
C LYS A 30 -8.44 11.70 20.40
N GLU A 31 -8.02 12.25 19.26
CA GLU A 31 -8.93 12.55 18.16
C GLU A 31 -8.97 11.51 17.02
N PHE A 32 -7.98 10.63 16.95
CA PHE A 32 -7.86 9.62 15.90
C PHE A 32 -7.68 8.23 16.50
N VAL A 33 -8.26 7.21 15.86
CA VAL A 33 -7.98 5.82 16.22
C VAL A 33 -6.67 5.41 15.57
N THR A 34 -5.64 5.18 16.39
CA THR A 34 -4.32 4.77 15.94
C THR A 34 -3.97 3.36 16.41
N TYR A 35 -3.25 2.64 15.56
CA TYR A 35 -2.70 1.31 15.86
C TYR A 35 -1.23 1.27 15.42
N GLU A 36 -0.39 0.51 16.13
CA GLU A 36 0.92 0.14 15.62
C GLU A 36 0.79 -1.01 14.61
N LYS A 37 1.66 -1.04 13.60
CA LYS A 37 1.67 -2.06 12.53
C LYS A 37 2.33 -3.37 13.01
N ASP A 38 1.72 -4.02 13.98
CA ASP A 38 2.23 -5.26 14.57
C ASP A 38 1.10 -6.29 14.82
N SER A 39 1.49 -7.52 15.15
CA SER A 39 0.56 -8.64 15.31
C SER A 39 -0.40 -8.49 16.49
N SER A 40 -0.05 -7.74 17.54
CA SER A 40 -0.91 -7.55 18.71
C SER A 40 -2.14 -6.70 18.38
N ASN A 41 -2.00 -5.77 17.43
CA ASN A 41 -3.06 -4.87 16.97
C ASN A 41 -3.91 -5.44 15.83
N LEU A 42 -3.48 -6.54 15.20
CA LEU A 42 -4.10 -7.08 13.98
C LEU A 42 -5.60 -7.34 14.15
N ASN A 43 -6.05 -7.93 15.26
CA ASN A 43 -7.46 -8.24 15.46
C ASN A 43 -8.33 -6.98 15.61
N GLY A 44 -7.82 -5.94 16.27
CA GLY A 44 -8.51 -4.65 16.36
C GLY A 44 -8.66 -4.00 14.98
N ILE A 45 -7.59 -4.01 14.19
CA ILE A 45 -7.60 -3.49 12.82
C ILE A 45 -8.57 -4.28 11.92
N VAL A 46 -8.59 -5.61 12.02
CA VAL A 46 -9.55 -6.47 11.31
C VAL A 46 -10.99 -6.09 11.67
N PHE A 47 -11.28 -5.87 12.95
CA PHE A 47 -12.60 -5.44 13.40
C PHE A 47 -13.03 -4.11 12.75
N GLU A 48 -12.15 -3.11 12.74
CA GLU A 48 -12.44 -1.79 12.15
C GLU A 48 -12.69 -1.88 10.64
N ILE A 49 -11.85 -2.63 9.92
CA ILE A 49 -12.02 -2.85 8.47
C ILE A 49 -13.33 -3.60 8.16
N LYS A 50 -13.70 -4.62 8.96
CA LYS A 50 -14.97 -5.33 8.81
C LYS A 50 -16.18 -4.45 9.13
N ASN A 51 -16.03 -3.46 9.98
CA ASN A 51 -17.01 -2.39 10.20
C ASN A 51 -16.97 -1.29 9.11
N LEU A 52 -16.42 -1.62 7.94
CA LEU A 52 -16.42 -0.78 6.74
C LEU A 52 -15.64 0.54 6.86
N LYS A 53 -14.77 0.68 7.86
CA LYS A 53 -13.79 1.78 7.92
C LYS A 53 -12.69 1.60 6.87
N ALA A 54 -11.94 2.66 6.65
CA ALA A 54 -10.70 2.62 5.89
C ALA A 54 -9.48 2.66 6.82
N ALA A 55 -8.35 2.13 6.37
CA ALA A 55 -7.07 2.21 7.06
C ALA A 55 -6.04 2.96 6.21
N ILE A 56 -5.34 3.92 6.82
CA ILE A 56 -4.12 4.48 6.25
C ILE A 56 -2.93 3.72 6.83
N VAL A 57 -2.11 3.14 5.97
CA VAL A 57 -1.00 2.25 6.37
C VAL A 57 0.16 2.36 5.40
N SER A 58 1.40 2.23 5.90
CA SER A 58 2.56 2.10 5.02
C SER A 58 2.56 0.75 4.29
N THR A 59 3.05 0.73 3.04
CA THR A 59 3.19 -0.51 2.24
C THR A 59 4.64 -0.64 1.74
N ASP A 60 4.93 -1.72 1.04
CA ASP A 60 6.20 -2.00 0.32
C ASP A 60 6.53 -1.02 -0.84
N THR A 61 5.66 -0.02 -1.11
CA THR A 61 5.85 0.99 -2.17
C THR A 61 5.57 2.40 -1.69
N VAL A 62 4.29 2.70 -1.41
CA VAL A 62 3.81 4.00 -0.93
C VAL A 62 2.74 3.78 0.12
N SER A 63 2.49 4.77 0.98
CA SER A 63 1.36 4.71 1.91
C SER A 63 0.04 4.45 1.15
N GLY A 64 -0.78 3.53 1.67
CA GLY A 64 -2.04 3.11 1.10
C GLY A 64 -3.25 3.54 1.93
N LEU A 65 -4.37 3.77 1.26
CA LEU A 65 -5.71 3.86 1.85
C LEU A 65 -6.45 2.57 1.49
N LEU A 66 -6.63 1.69 2.48
CA LEU A 66 -7.21 0.35 2.32
C LEU A 66 -8.62 0.29 2.89
N SER A 67 -9.56 -0.40 2.23
CA SER A 67 -10.90 -0.65 2.78
C SER A 67 -11.64 -1.76 2.03
N LEU A 68 -12.57 -2.43 2.69
CA LEU A 68 -13.61 -3.25 2.04
C LEU A 68 -14.65 -2.37 1.33
N ASN A 69 -14.84 -1.13 1.79
CA ASN A 69 -15.82 -0.19 1.28
C ASN A 69 -15.25 0.64 0.11
N LYS A 70 -15.37 0.11 -1.12
CA LYS A 70 -14.95 0.80 -2.35
C LYS A 70 -15.50 2.23 -2.47
N PRO A 71 -16.82 2.49 -2.28
CA PRO A 71 -17.36 3.86 -2.29
C PRO A 71 -16.66 4.83 -1.32
N LEU A 72 -16.29 4.37 -0.12
CA LEU A 72 -15.62 5.20 0.88
C LEU A 72 -14.27 5.71 0.39
N ILE A 73 -13.47 4.88 -0.27
CA ILE A 73 -12.18 5.30 -0.84
C ILE A 73 -12.37 6.41 -1.88
N TYR A 74 -13.34 6.27 -2.79
CA TYR A 74 -13.64 7.30 -3.79
C TYR A 74 -14.10 8.62 -3.14
N LYS A 75 -14.96 8.54 -2.12
CA LYS A 75 -15.43 9.69 -1.34
C LYS A 75 -14.27 10.43 -0.66
N ILE A 76 -13.45 9.71 0.10
CA ILE A 76 -12.30 10.27 0.83
C ILE A 76 -11.31 10.93 -0.14
N LYS A 77 -10.97 10.25 -1.23
CA LYS A 77 -9.98 10.72 -2.21
C LYS A 77 -10.49 11.78 -3.17
N LYS A 78 -11.81 12.04 -3.21
CA LYS A 78 -12.48 12.77 -4.31
C LYS A 78 -12.01 12.27 -5.69
N ARG A 79 -11.87 10.95 -5.82
CA ARG A 79 -11.23 10.31 -6.97
C ARG A 79 -12.23 10.14 -8.11
N ASP A 80 -11.78 10.38 -9.34
CA ASP A 80 -12.53 10.03 -10.54
C ASP A 80 -12.84 8.52 -10.57
N LYS A 81 -14.12 8.17 -10.75
CA LYS A 81 -14.60 6.78 -10.82
C LYS A 81 -13.95 5.98 -11.97
N ASN A 82 -13.50 6.64 -13.02
CA ASN A 82 -12.78 6.01 -14.14
C ASN A 82 -11.39 5.51 -13.73
N LYS A 83 -10.78 6.12 -12.71
CA LYS A 83 -9.51 5.67 -12.16
C LYS A 83 -9.78 4.50 -11.20
N LYS A 84 -9.71 3.28 -11.73
CA LYS A 84 -9.92 2.06 -10.94
C LYS A 84 -8.97 1.99 -9.72
N LEU A 85 -9.47 1.33 -8.68
CA LEU A 85 -8.69 0.99 -7.49
C LEU A 85 -7.95 -0.32 -7.70
N ILE A 86 -6.89 -0.54 -6.94
CA ILE A 86 -6.17 -1.81 -6.93
C ILE A 86 -6.82 -2.69 -5.88
N ARG A 87 -7.07 -3.97 -6.18
CA ARG A 87 -7.43 -4.98 -5.17
C ARG A 87 -6.15 -5.61 -4.67
N PHE A 88 -5.88 -5.41 -3.38
CA PHE A 88 -4.84 -6.14 -2.68
C PHE A 88 -5.34 -7.53 -2.33
N VAL A 89 -4.54 -8.53 -2.66
CA VAL A 89 -4.78 -9.95 -2.38
C VAL A 89 -3.59 -10.54 -1.62
N SER A 90 -3.82 -11.63 -0.89
CA SER A 90 -2.80 -12.41 -0.20
C SER A 90 -2.57 -13.79 -0.83
N ASN A 91 -3.49 -14.25 -1.68
CA ASN A 91 -3.37 -15.49 -2.44
C ASN A 91 -4.02 -15.36 -3.82
N LEU A 92 -3.73 -16.29 -4.74
CA LEU A 92 -4.31 -16.27 -6.09
C LEU A 92 -5.78 -16.68 -6.12
N ASP A 93 -6.25 -17.49 -5.16
CA ASP A 93 -7.63 -17.97 -5.09
C ASP A 93 -8.64 -16.83 -4.80
N GLN A 94 -8.14 -15.71 -4.29
CA GLN A 94 -8.88 -14.45 -4.14
C GLN A 94 -9.13 -13.70 -5.46
N ILE A 95 -8.61 -14.19 -6.58
CA ILE A 95 -8.79 -13.61 -7.91
C ILE A 95 -9.66 -14.56 -8.73
N PRO A 96 -10.73 -14.07 -9.39
CA PRO A 96 -11.52 -14.90 -10.29
C PRO A 96 -10.63 -15.45 -11.42
N GLU A 97 -10.67 -16.77 -11.63
CA GLU A 97 -10.04 -17.55 -12.71
C GLU A 97 -9.01 -16.79 -13.56
N VAL A 98 -7.73 -17.09 -13.31
CA VAL A 98 -6.58 -16.46 -13.96
C VAL A 98 -5.97 -17.35 -15.05
N ASN A 99 -5.50 -16.75 -16.14
CA ASN A 99 -4.81 -17.46 -17.22
C ASN A 99 -3.33 -17.73 -16.91
N GLU A 100 -2.65 -18.49 -17.76
CA GLU A 100 -1.24 -18.85 -17.56
C GLU A 100 -0.30 -17.65 -17.57
N THR A 101 -0.54 -16.65 -18.42
CA THR A 101 0.25 -15.40 -18.41
C THR A 101 0.18 -14.70 -17.06
N PHE A 102 -1.01 -14.60 -16.48
CA PHE A 102 -1.20 -14.02 -15.15
C PHE A 102 -0.44 -14.83 -14.09
N LYS A 103 -0.59 -16.16 -14.08
CA LYS A 103 0.10 -17.04 -13.13
C LYS A 103 1.62 -16.93 -13.23
N LYS A 104 2.18 -16.90 -14.44
CA LYS A 104 3.62 -16.72 -14.70
C LYS A 104 4.14 -15.39 -14.15
N LEU A 105 3.43 -14.29 -14.43
CA LEU A 105 3.82 -12.98 -13.92
C LEU A 105 3.67 -12.87 -12.40
N ALA A 106 2.58 -13.40 -11.85
CA ALA A 106 2.35 -13.43 -10.41
C ALA A 106 3.41 -14.29 -9.69
N SER A 107 3.70 -15.50 -10.16
CA SER A 107 4.70 -16.38 -9.54
C SER A 107 6.10 -15.78 -9.53
N LYS A 108 6.42 -14.94 -10.53
CA LYS A 108 7.73 -14.30 -10.64
C LYS A 108 7.86 -13.02 -9.81
N PHE A 109 6.82 -12.20 -9.78
CA PHE A 109 6.90 -10.82 -9.27
C PHE A 109 6.05 -10.55 -8.02
N TRP A 110 5.25 -11.53 -7.56
CA TRP A 110 4.47 -11.44 -6.33
C TRP A 110 4.97 -12.41 -5.24
N PRO A 111 4.87 -12.01 -3.96
CA PRO A 111 4.53 -10.68 -3.46
C PRO A 111 5.52 -9.61 -3.93
N GLY A 112 5.05 -8.40 -4.25
CA GLY A 112 5.96 -7.33 -4.68
C GLY A 112 5.34 -6.17 -5.46
N LYS A 113 6.18 -5.55 -6.28
CA LYS A 113 5.96 -4.21 -6.88
C LYS A 113 5.32 -4.22 -8.27
N LEU A 114 4.68 -5.32 -8.65
CA LEU A 114 3.91 -5.43 -9.89
C LEU A 114 2.41 -5.37 -9.60
N THR A 115 1.66 -4.63 -10.41
CA THR A 115 0.20 -4.61 -10.45
C THR A 115 -0.23 -5.12 -11.82
N LEU A 116 -1.13 -6.10 -11.83
CA LEU A 116 -1.65 -6.72 -13.03
C LEU A 116 -3.09 -6.27 -13.26
N ILE A 117 -3.39 -5.74 -14.44
CA ILE A 117 -4.78 -5.54 -14.89
C ILE A 117 -5.20 -6.79 -15.64
N TYR A 118 -6.29 -7.38 -15.19
CA TYR A 118 -6.85 -8.60 -15.75
C TYR A 118 -8.37 -8.59 -15.61
N LYS A 119 -9.08 -8.96 -16.67
CA LYS A 119 -10.55 -8.87 -16.77
C LYS A 119 -11.06 -7.50 -16.30
N LYS A 120 -10.39 -6.43 -16.74
CA LYS A 120 -10.60 -5.01 -16.42
C LYS A 120 -10.35 -4.61 -14.97
N GLU A 121 -9.96 -5.50 -14.08
CA GLU A 121 -9.71 -5.19 -12.67
C GLU A 121 -8.20 -5.20 -12.36
N SER A 122 -7.75 -4.34 -11.45
CA SER A 122 -6.33 -4.25 -11.08
C SER A 122 -6.07 -5.03 -9.80
N TYR A 123 -5.08 -5.92 -9.82
CA TYR A 123 -4.71 -6.77 -8.69
C TYR A 123 -3.25 -6.59 -8.32
N ARG A 124 -2.95 -6.76 -7.03
CA ARG A 124 -1.58 -6.78 -6.51
C ARG A 124 -1.50 -7.60 -5.23
N MET A 125 -0.45 -8.38 -5.09
CA MET A 125 -0.05 -8.95 -3.80
C MET A 125 1.16 -8.16 -3.28
N PRO A 126 0.99 -7.28 -2.28
CA PRO A 126 2.10 -6.47 -1.76
C PRO A 126 3.07 -7.34 -0.95
N ASP A 127 4.37 -7.05 -1.03
CA ASP A 127 5.40 -7.70 -0.20
C ASP A 127 5.42 -7.09 1.21
N ASP A 128 4.34 -7.35 1.95
CA ASP A 128 4.12 -6.77 3.27
C ASP A 128 3.36 -7.77 4.16
N LYS A 129 4.11 -8.47 5.02
CA LYS A 129 3.57 -9.56 5.86
C LYS A 129 2.37 -9.13 6.70
N PHE A 130 2.38 -7.91 7.23
CA PHE A 130 1.26 -7.40 8.02
C PHE A 130 0.01 -7.23 7.16
N ILE A 131 0.15 -6.62 5.99
CA ILE A 131 -0.96 -6.43 5.05
C ILE A 131 -1.49 -7.77 4.53
N LEU A 132 -0.61 -8.72 4.22
CA LEU A 132 -1.01 -10.07 3.80
C LEU A 132 -1.86 -10.76 4.88
N ASN A 133 -1.39 -10.76 6.13
CA ASN A 133 -2.14 -11.31 7.27
C ASN A 133 -3.49 -10.59 7.50
N LEU A 134 -3.54 -9.27 7.27
CA LEU A 134 -4.77 -8.51 7.34
C LEU A 134 -5.77 -8.95 6.26
N ILE A 135 -5.31 -9.12 5.02
CA ILE A 135 -6.13 -9.58 3.89
C ILE A 135 -6.63 -11.01 4.12
N ASP A 136 -5.81 -11.91 4.66
CA ASP A 136 -6.23 -13.28 4.99
C ASP A 136 -7.43 -13.31 5.96
N LYS A 137 -7.53 -12.33 6.87
CA LYS A 137 -8.60 -12.26 7.88
C LYS A 137 -9.83 -11.46 7.42
N THR A 138 -9.66 -10.57 6.45
CA THR A 138 -10.70 -9.63 5.99
C THR A 138 -11.27 -9.95 4.61
N GLY A 139 -10.52 -10.70 3.80
CA GLY A 139 -10.70 -10.82 2.36
C GLY A 139 -9.97 -9.70 1.60
N PRO A 140 -10.00 -9.75 0.24
CA PRO A 140 -9.32 -8.75 -0.60
C PRO A 140 -9.75 -7.33 -0.27
N LEU A 141 -8.77 -6.42 -0.19
CA LEU A 141 -8.99 -5.02 0.14
C LEU A 141 -8.85 -4.13 -1.09
N TYR A 142 -9.72 -3.15 -1.25
CA TYR A 142 -9.48 -2.08 -2.22
C TYR A 142 -8.41 -1.15 -1.68
N SER A 143 -7.55 -0.69 -2.58
CA SER A 143 -6.38 0.11 -2.29
C SER A 143 -6.24 1.28 -3.27
N SER A 144 -5.85 2.42 -2.72
CA SER A 144 -5.32 3.58 -3.44
C SER A 144 -4.13 4.15 -2.68
N SER A 145 -3.32 4.98 -3.32
CA SER A 145 -2.29 5.71 -2.58
C SER A 145 -2.92 6.68 -1.56
N ALA A 146 -2.26 6.86 -0.43
CA ALA A 146 -2.78 7.62 0.70
C ALA A 146 -2.72 9.14 0.49
N ASN A 147 -2.16 9.68 -0.59
CA ASN A 147 -2.21 11.12 -0.91
C ASN A 147 -3.58 11.58 -1.41
N LEU A 148 -4.01 12.80 -1.06
CA LEU A 148 -5.13 13.44 -1.74
C LEU A 148 -4.84 13.50 -3.25
N SER A 149 -5.88 13.39 -4.07
CA SER A 149 -5.70 13.33 -5.53
C SER A 149 -4.96 14.58 -6.03
N GLY A 150 -3.80 14.38 -6.65
CA GLY A 150 -2.93 15.46 -7.15
C GLY A 150 -1.79 15.87 -6.22
N ASN A 151 -1.79 15.41 -4.95
CA ASN A 151 -0.74 15.73 -3.98
C ASN A 151 0.38 14.68 -3.96
N PRO A 152 1.59 15.00 -3.45
CA PRO A 152 2.66 14.02 -3.26
C PRO A 152 2.27 12.90 -2.25
N PRO A 153 2.92 11.72 -2.32
CA PRO A 153 2.73 10.64 -1.35
C PRO A 153 2.91 11.11 0.09
N ILE A 154 2.10 10.56 0.99
CA ILE A 154 2.22 10.81 2.42
C ILE A 154 3.41 10.02 2.96
N THR A 155 4.34 10.74 3.59
CA THR A 155 5.61 10.20 4.08
C THR A 155 5.70 10.10 5.60
N ASN A 156 4.71 10.64 6.32
CA ASN A 156 4.60 10.52 7.77
C ASN A 156 3.11 10.54 8.20
N ILE A 157 2.83 10.06 9.42
CA ILE A 157 1.45 9.92 9.92
C ILE A 157 0.77 11.27 10.23
N ILE A 158 1.54 12.31 10.55
CA ILE A 158 1.02 13.65 10.90
C ILE A 158 0.40 14.30 9.67
N ASP A 159 1.12 14.30 8.54
CA ASP A 159 0.61 14.75 7.25
C ASP A 159 -0.67 13.99 6.86
N ALA A 160 -0.76 12.70 7.24
CA ALA A 160 -1.95 11.89 7.05
C ALA A 160 -3.14 12.39 7.88
N PHE A 161 -2.94 12.61 9.17
CA PHE A 161 -4.00 13.13 10.04
C PHE A 161 -4.55 14.45 9.52
N GLU A 162 -3.68 15.39 9.17
CA GLU A 162 -4.09 16.71 8.68
C GLU A 162 -4.82 16.59 7.34
N SER A 163 -4.31 15.78 6.42
CA SER A 163 -4.93 15.56 5.11
C SER A 163 -6.31 14.91 5.19
N PHE A 164 -6.58 14.11 6.23
CA PHE A 164 -7.79 13.30 6.35
C PHE A 164 -8.66 13.64 7.56
N ASN A 165 -8.40 14.74 8.27
CA ASN A 165 -9.12 15.12 9.49
C ASN A 165 -10.66 15.13 9.31
N LYS A 166 -11.15 15.57 8.14
CA LYS A 166 -12.58 15.57 7.79
C LYS A 166 -13.23 14.19 7.87
N TYR A 167 -12.46 13.12 7.73
CA TYR A 167 -12.92 11.72 7.70
C TYR A 167 -12.42 10.91 8.89
N LYS A 168 -12.03 11.57 9.99
CA LYS A 168 -11.42 10.91 11.17
C LYS A 168 -12.28 9.82 11.82
N SER A 169 -13.61 9.88 11.67
CA SER A 169 -14.53 8.84 12.14
C SER A 169 -14.53 7.57 11.26
N ASP A 170 -14.18 7.73 9.98
CA ASP A 170 -14.28 6.69 8.95
C ASP A 170 -12.91 6.04 8.68
N ILE A 171 -11.83 6.59 9.23
CA ILE A 171 -10.45 6.19 8.96
C ILE A 171 -9.74 5.83 10.27
N ILE A 172 -9.10 4.67 10.29
CA ILE A 172 -8.07 4.32 11.26
C ILE A 172 -6.69 4.55 10.69
N PHE A 173 -5.73 4.82 11.55
CA PHE A 173 -4.36 5.18 11.18
C PHE A 173 -3.41 4.15 11.75
N ILE A 174 -2.63 3.50 10.88
CA ILE A 174 -1.72 2.43 11.26
C ILE A 174 -0.30 2.96 11.14
N GLU A 175 0.34 3.18 12.29
CA GLU A 175 1.71 3.66 12.43
C GLU A 175 2.69 2.55 12.04
N GLY A 176 3.57 2.83 11.08
CA GLY A 176 4.61 1.90 10.65
C GLY A 176 5.77 2.61 9.98
N ASP A 177 6.76 1.86 9.52
CA ASP A 177 7.91 2.41 8.83
C ASP A 177 7.49 3.01 7.47
N TYR A 178 7.66 4.31 7.31
CA TYR A 178 7.41 5.01 6.04
C TYR A 178 8.71 5.05 5.22
N TYR A 179 8.75 4.31 4.13
CA TYR A 179 9.92 4.28 3.24
C TYR A 179 10.05 5.59 2.45
N GLN A 180 11.28 6.10 2.33
CA GLN A 180 11.56 7.35 1.58
C GLN A 180 11.52 7.16 0.06
N ASN A 181 11.81 5.94 -0.43
CA ASN A 181 11.83 5.63 -1.86
C ASN A 181 10.42 5.25 -2.35
N ASN A 182 9.54 6.25 -2.38
CA ASN A 182 8.10 6.20 -2.68
C ASN A 182 7.76 5.96 -4.18
N GLN A 183 8.45 5.05 -4.86
CA GLN A 183 8.07 4.74 -6.24
C GLN A 183 6.83 3.82 -6.26
N PRO A 184 5.75 4.21 -6.96
CA PRO A 184 4.59 3.34 -7.11
C PRO A 184 4.93 2.06 -7.91
N SER A 185 4.10 1.01 -7.74
CA SER A 185 4.24 -0.24 -8.49
C SER A 185 4.22 -0.06 -10.01
N THR A 186 4.88 -0.96 -10.73
CA THR A 186 4.66 -1.13 -12.17
C THR A 186 3.23 -1.59 -12.40
N ILE A 187 2.55 -1.05 -13.41
CA ILE A 187 1.21 -1.49 -13.81
C ILE A 187 1.28 -2.02 -15.24
N TYR A 188 1.01 -3.30 -15.39
CA TYR A 188 0.92 -3.98 -16.69
C TYR A 188 -0.48 -4.54 -16.89
N ASP A 189 -0.99 -4.34 -18.10
CA ASP A 189 -2.34 -4.73 -18.49
C ASP A 189 -2.27 -5.95 -19.41
N ILE A 190 -2.68 -7.09 -18.85
CA ILE A 190 -2.66 -8.38 -19.54
C ILE A 190 -3.76 -8.42 -20.61
N ASP A 191 -4.91 -7.79 -20.36
CA ASP A 191 -6.05 -7.81 -21.29
C ASP A 191 -5.70 -7.12 -22.62
N THR A 192 -4.88 -6.07 -22.55
CA THR A 192 -4.47 -5.28 -23.73
C THR A 192 -3.00 -5.48 -24.11
N ASN A 193 -2.24 -6.29 -23.36
CA ASN A 193 -0.79 -6.46 -23.52
C ASN A 193 -0.03 -5.12 -23.55
N THR A 194 -0.30 -4.23 -22.59
CA THR A 194 0.35 -2.91 -22.54
C THR A 194 0.87 -2.53 -21.16
N LEU A 195 1.98 -1.80 -21.14
CA LEU A 195 2.49 -1.15 -19.94
C LEU A 195 1.70 0.14 -19.68
N LYS A 196 1.02 0.25 -18.53
CA LYS A 196 0.30 1.47 -18.14
C LYS A 196 1.16 2.43 -17.32
N ARG A 197 2.11 1.88 -16.56
CA ARG A 197 3.08 2.66 -15.77
C ARG A 197 4.30 1.81 -15.48
N GLU A 198 5.50 2.35 -15.72
CA GLU A 198 6.72 1.70 -15.28
C GLU A 198 7.11 2.14 -13.85
N GLY A 199 7.37 1.16 -12.99
CA GLY A 199 7.94 1.32 -11.65
C GLY A 199 9.32 0.66 -11.56
N GLU A 200 9.55 -0.05 -10.46
CA GLU A 200 10.79 -0.81 -10.25
C GLU A 200 10.88 -2.06 -11.14
N ILE A 201 9.75 -2.73 -11.38
CA ILE A 201 9.69 -3.88 -12.30
C ILE A 201 9.69 -3.34 -13.73
N LYS A 202 10.78 -3.59 -14.47
CA LYS A 202 10.96 -3.09 -15.83
C LYS A 202 10.10 -3.84 -16.83
N TYR A 203 9.61 -3.13 -17.85
CA TYR A 203 8.78 -3.75 -18.89
C TYR A 203 9.52 -4.88 -19.62
N GLU A 204 10.83 -4.74 -19.79
CA GLU A 204 11.69 -5.76 -20.38
C GLU A 204 11.65 -7.07 -19.60
N TRP A 205 11.63 -7.01 -18.26
CA TRP A 205 11.54 -8.20 -17.41
C TRP A 205 10.19 -8.89 -17.55
N ILE A 206 9.11 -8.11 -17.66
CA ILE A 206 7.76 -8.62 -17.89
C ILE A 206 7.71 -9.39 -19.22
N LYS A 207 8.20 -8.79 -20.31
CA LYS A 207 8.25 -9.44 -21.63
C LYS A 207 9.03 -10.76 -21.57
N LYS A 208 10.22 -10.73 -20.98
CA LYS A 208 11.07 -11.92 -20.82
C LYS A 208 10.34 -13.05 -20.08
N THR A 209 9.64 -12.74 -18.99
CA THR A 209 8.88 -13.75 -18.22
C THR A 209 7.68 -14.31 -19.01
N ILE A 210 7.08 -13.55 -19.91
CA ILE A 210 5.99 -14.06 -20.78
C ILE A 210 6.55 -15.00 -21.86
N GLU A 211 7.74 -14.68 -22.39
CA GLU A 211 8.42 -15.44 -23.45
C GLU A 211 9.14 -16.71 -22.94
N GLU A 212 9.52 -16.74 -21.65
CA GLU A 212 10.11 -17.92 -21.01
C GLU A 212 9.05 -19.05 -20.90
N ASN A 213 9.31 -20.18 -21.58
CA ASN A 213 8.45 -21.36 -21.59
C ASN A 213 8.38 -22.05 -20.23
#